data_AF-A0ABD0Z570-F1
#
_entry.id   AF-A0ABD0Z570-F1
#
_cell.length_a   1.000
_cell.length_b   1.000
_cell.length_c   1.000
_cell.angle_alpha   90.00
_cell.angle_beta   90.00
_cell.angle_gamma   90.00
#
_symmetry.space_group_name_H-M   'P 1'
#
loop_
_entity.id
_entity.type
_entity.pdbx_description
1 polymer ?
#
loop_
_entity_poly.entity_id
_entity_poly.type
_entity_poly.pdbx_seq_one_letter_code
_entity_poly.pdbx_strand_id
1 'polypeptide(L)'
;MNTESIGVSSLLSLPEDVFAVVSRFLSPSDICNLILCSKSLCALVDSEKTWLVQCEEVKVLPLLEIVQWRLGITSYKALCRFLVEVVKPLVGIWVQQNPELGNVVYVMPGFLSVVGCRIIPQKVGPSWIQEGQVIWSPVFEIICGFDGSTGFFLHGRDKEGSFLYPGFVMGIEKTCNVLLLEVEPRQEKSSCNEIEIEASSRPHGEHEGGVVPFWKLAFSDRKNLLRIVTRHVGLHVVEPLSGKLFPAKNDDEAMSLERRNMLLKMHKFGGNWKHMNLEVDEQLCYNPMQLDIDEMWEKLGDDIDIMDDRECEFSSEIRHSNRQSFLSSGETFGLSLNASYTEVSSYKGWPDMHVNHYSLYKLPIKNPVDNEEYAGLWGGTFGLPLGNCAEDESRKALFLLMLTYEESQEDNERHLIGTKILEGNDYVEYPNGSTMFDVNIDRPSFEPFPFDKDGRDFEHSFKGKGIGGDGYGFRYPGSKPGSLFVISNDLLAFVWRKTKDVITLQRLNLEEILKKGLGSCVPPLPSPKNFTYMKVFYINVFVKSSTYATSSE
;
A
#
# COMPACT_ATOMS: atom_id res chain seq x y z
N MET A 1 40.30 -50.45 -26.25
CA MET A 1 40.18 -49.12 -25.61
C MET A 1 38.71 -48.84 -25.45
N ASN A 2 38.17 -49.06 -24.25
CA ASN A 2 36.79 -48.73 -23.92
C ASN A 2 36.74 -47.24 -23.61
N THR A 3 35.99 -46.47 -24.39
CA THR A 3 35.62 -45.10 -24.04
C THR A 3 34.57 -45.18 -22.94
N GLU A 4 35.00 -45.02 -21.68
CA GLU A 4 34.10 -44.72 -20.57
C GLU A 4 33.39 -43.40 -20.90
N SER A 5 32.08 -43.48 -21.17
CA SER A 5 31.24 -42.30 -21.16
C SER A 5 31.25 -41.75 -19.73
N ILE A 6 31.89 -40.61 -19.52
CA ILE A 6 31.80 -39.84 -18.29
C ILE A 6 30.31 -39.72 -17.94
N GLY A 7 29.90 -40.35 -16.84
CA GLY A 7 28.51 -40.49 -16.45
C GLY A 7 27.90 -39.13 -16.10
N VAL A 8 27.31 -38.46 -17.09
CA VAL A 8 26.49 -37.28 -16.86
C VAL A 8 25.20 -37.76 -16.19
N SER A 9 25.10 -37.60 -14.88
CA SER A 9 23.83 -37.77 -14.18
C SER A 9 22.82 -36.80 -14.79
N SER A 10 21.81 -37.34 -15.47
CA SER A 10 20.73 -36.53 -16.06
C SER A 10 19.99 -35.78 -14.94
N LEU A 11 19.54 -34.55 -15.21
CA LEU A 11 18.73 -33.76 -14.26
C LEU A 11 17.52 -34.57 -13.76
N LEU A 12 16.97 -35.43 -14.60
CA LEU A 12 15.84 -36.33 -14.30
C LEU A 12 16.17 -37.44 -13.29
N SER A 13 17.45 -37.68 -13.02
CA SER A 13 17.91 -38.68 -12.04
C SER A 13 18.15 -38.09 -10.65
N LEU A 14 18.00 -36.76 -10.49
CA LEU A 14 18.14 -36.12 -9.19
C LEU A 14 16.96 -36.48 -8.28
N PRO A 15 17.22 -36.77 -7.00
CA PRO A 15 16.16 -36.82 -6.00
C PRO A 15 15.44 -35.46 -5.91
N GLU A 16 14.15 -35.50 -5.63
CA GLU A 16 13.29 -34.30 -5.50
C GLU A 16 13.87 -33.29 -4.52
N ASP A 17 14.41 -33.74 -3.38
CA ASP A 17 15.01 -32.87 -2.36
C ASP A 17 16.25 -32.13 -2.88
N VAL A 18 17.05 -32.79 -3.74
CA VAL A 18 18.22 -32.16 -4.37
C VAL A 18 17.77 -31.14 -5.40
N PHE A 19 16.74 -31.47 -6.20
CA PHE A 19 16.18 -30.51 -7.15
C PHE A 19 15.59 -29.29 -6.45
N ALA A 20 14.88 -29.47 -5.32
CA ALA A 20 14.36 -28.37 -4.52
C ALA A 20 15.47 -27.42 -4.03
N VAL A 21 16.66 -27.94 -3.69
CA VAL A 21 17.82 -27.07 -3.37
C VAL A 21 18.33 -26.33 -4.61
N VAL A 22 18.40 -27.00 -5.76
CA VAL A 22 18.80 -26.38 -7.03
C VAL A 22 17.82 -25.29 -7.47
N SER A 23 16.52 -25.48 -7.21
CA SER A 23 15.48 -24.53 -7.62
C SER A 23 15.63 -23.16 -6.96
N ARG A 24 16.29 -23.05 -5.79
CA ARG A 24 16.63 -21.76 -5.16
C ARG A 24 17.41 -20.81 -6.06
N PHE A 25 18.16 -21.35 -7.01
CA PHE A 25 18.97 -20.58 -7.95
C PHE A 25 18.22 -20.23 -9.25
N LEU A 26 16.95 -20.63 -9.35
CA LEU A 26 16.08 -20.38 -10.49
C LEU A 26 14.97 -19.41 -10.09
N SER A 27 14.53 -18.58 -11.04
CA SER A 27 13.32 -17.81 -10.82
C SER A 27 12.08 -18.69 -10.97
N PRO A 28 10.93 -18.30 -10.38
CA PRO A 28 9.65 -18.98 -10.62
C PRO A 28 9.31 -19.09 -12.12
N SER A 29 9.70 -18.10 -12.92
CA SER A 29 9.51 -18.12 -14.38
C SER A 29 10.40 -19.18 -15.06
N ASP A 30 11.64 -19.36 -14.60
CA ASP A 30 12.52 -20.42 -15.12
C ASP A 30 11.96 -21.80 -14.79
N ILE A 31 11.40 -21.98 -13.60
CA ILE A 31 10.75 -23.22 -13.17
C ILE A 31 9.52 -23.51 -14.04
N CYS A 32 8.68 -22.50 -14.31
CA CYS A 32 7.57 -22.65 -15.27
C CYS A 32 8.08 -23.07 -16.66
N ASN A 33 9.18 -22.48 -17.14
CA ASN A 33 9.77 -22.88 -18.43
C ASN A 33 10.27 -24.33 -18.41
N LEU A 34 10.86 -24.80 -17.32
CA LEU A 34 11.29 -26.20 -17.17
C LEU A 34 10.12 -27.18 -17.18
N ILE A 35 8.97 -26.82 -16.59
CA ILE A 35 7.75 -27.64 -16.63
C ILE A 35 7.30 -27.89 -18.07
N LEU A 36 7.45 -26.91 -18.96
CA LEU A 36 7.04 -27.01 -20.36
C LEU A 36 7.97 -27.87 -21.24
N CYS A 37 9.17 -28.21 -20.76
CA CYS A 37 10.18 -28.87 -21.57
C CYS A 37 9.90 -30.37 -21.81
N SER A 38 9.42 -31.11 -20.80
CA SER A 38 9.05 -32.53 -20.95
C SER A 38 8.16 -33.02 -19.81
N LYS A 39 7.40 -34.10 -20.04
CA LYS A 39 6.55 -34.72 -19.00
C LYS A 39 7.35 -35.22 -17.79
N SER A 40 8.53 -35.81 -18.03
CA SER A 40 9.39 -36.31 -16.95
C SER A 40 9.96 -35.17 -16.12
N LEU A 41 10.31 -34.04 -16.75
CA LEU A 41 10.78 -32.86 -16.04
C LEU A 41 9.64 -32.16 -15.30
N CYS A 42 8.46 -32.06 -15.92
CA CYS A 42 7.24 -31.58 -15.25
C CYS A 42 6.97 -32.35 -13.94
N ALA A 43 7.04 -33.68 -13.95
CA ALA A 43 6.81 -34.48 -12.74
C ALA A 43 7.83 -34.22 -11.62
N LEU A 44 9.09 -33.89 -11.96
CA LEU A 44 10.13 -33.54 -10.99
C LEU A 44 10.01 -32.10 -10.47
N VAL A 45 9.71 -31.17 -11.38
CA VAL A 45 9.74 -29.71 -11.13
C VAL A 45 8.43 -29.23 -10.51
N ASP A 46 7.29 -29.80 -10.90
CA ASP A 46 5.96 -29.40 -10.43
C ASP A 46 5.59 -30.04 -9.09
N SER A 47 6.58 -30.09 -8.18
CA SER A 47 6.46 -30.72 -6.87
C SER A 47 6.17 -29.68 -5.79
N GLU A 48 5.41 -30.06 -4.76
CA GLU A 48 5.08 -29.16 -3.64
C GLU A 48 6.34 -28.68 -2.91
N LYS A 49 7.39 -29.50 -2.80
CA LYS A 49 8.65 -29.11 -2.18
C LYS A 49 9.37 -28.03 -2.99
N THR A 50 9.40 -28.17 -4.32
CA THR A 50 10.01 -27.18 -5.21
C THR A 50 9.32 -25.83 -5.07
N TRP A 51 7.98 -25.82 -5.08
CA TRP A 51 7.21 -24.60 -4.96
C TRP A 51 7.22 -24.00 -3.55
N LEU A 52 7.32 -24.81 -2.49
CA LEU A 52 7.55 -24.30 -1.12
C LEU A 52 8.87 -23.52 -1.04
N VAL A 53 9.94 -24.06 -1.61
CA VAL A 53 11.23 -23.37 -1.69
C VAL A 53 11.10 -22.07 -2.48
N GLN A 54 10.36 -22.06 -3.58
CA GLN A 54 10.12 -20.83 -4.34
C GLN A 54 9.37 -19.77 -3.53
N CYS A 55 8.34 -20.17 -2.76
CA CYS A 55 7.65 -19.26 -1.85
C CYS A 55 8.61 -18.61 -0.84
N GLU A 56 9.55 -19.38 -0.29
CA GLU A 56 10.59 -18.89 0.64
C GLU A 56 11.51 -17.86 -0.05
N GLU A 57 11.95 -18.15 -1.28
CA GLU A 57 12.83 -17.27 -2.05
C GLU A 57 12.18 -15.94 -2.49
N VAL A 58 10.85 -15.84 -2.47
CA VAL A 58 10.17 -14.56 -2.71
C VAL A 58 10.53 -13.51 -1.65
N LYS A 59 10.84 -13.95 -0.41
CA LYS A 59 11.26 -13.12 0.74
C LYS A 59 10.25 -12.04 1.13
N VAL A 60 8.96 -12.34 0.98
CA VAL A 60 7.84 -11.45 1.39
C VAL A 60 7.13 -11.93 2.65
N LEU A 61 7.30 -13.19 3.04
CA LEU A 61 6.69 -13.80 4.21
C LEU A 61 7.69 -14.72 4.91
N PRO A 62 7.64 -14.84 6.25
CA PRO A 62 8.35 -15.88 6.98
C PRO A 62 7.86 -17.28 6.60
N LEU A 63 8.74 -18.29 6.69
CA LEU A 63 8.39 -19.70 6.39
C LEU A 63 7.18 -20.20 7.17
N LEU A 64 7.03 -19.79 8.44
CA LEU A 64 5.89 -20.16 9.27
C LEU A 64 4.56 -19.67 8.68
N GLU A 65 4.51 -18.42 8.20
CA GLU A 65 3.33 -17.85 7.56
C GLU A 65 3.03 -18.54 6.21
N ILE A 66 4.08 -18.88 5.44
CA ILE A 66 3.93 -19.62 4.17
C ILE A 66 3.25 -20.98 4.40
N VAL A 67 3.68 -21.72 5.44
CA VAL A 67 3.08 -23.01 5.79
C VAL A 67 1.64 -22.84 6.30
N GLN A 68 1.32 -21.77 7.02
CA GLN A 68 -0.05 -21.48 7.44
C GLN A 68 -0.95 -21.13 6.25
N TRP A 69 -0.49 -20.27 5.34
CA TRP A 69 -1.26 -19.87 4.15
C TRP A 69 -1.55 -21.06 3.23
N ARG A 70 -0.67 -22.07 3.23
CA ARG A 70 -0.89 -23.31 2.46
C ARG A 70 -2.23 -24.00 2.80
N LEU A 71 -2.75 -23.85 4.02
CA LEU A 71 -4.00 -24.47 4.46
C LEU A 71 -5.23 -23.93 3.72
N GLY A 72 -5.18 -22.70 3.22
CA GLY A 72 -6.29 -22.05 2.53
C GLY A 72 -6.19 -22.07 1.00
N ILE A 73 -5.15 -22.67 0.42
CA ILE A 73 -4.90 -22.63 -1.02
C ILE A 73 -4.57 -24.01 -1.56
N THR A 74 -4.81 -24.26 -2.85
CA THR A 74 -4.72 -25.60 -3.45
C THR A 74 -3.32 -26.18 -3.48
N SER A 75 -2.30 -25.34 -3.71
CA SER A 75 -0.90 -25.76 -3.89
C SER A 75 0.08 -24.65 -3.50
N TYR A 76 1.34 -25.02 -3.23
CA TYR A 76 2.41 -24.02 -3.09
C TYR A 76 2.67 -23.27 -4.40
N LYS A 77 2.36 -23.86 -5.56
CA LYS A 77 2.46 -23.18 -6.86
C LYS A 77 1.49 -22.00 -6.96
N ALA A 78 0.21 -22.22 -6.62
CA ALA A 78 -0.80 -21.17 -6.59
C ALA A 78 -0.43 -20.07 -5.58
N LEU A 79 0.12 -20.47 -4.42
CA LEU A 79 0.63 -19.53 -3.43
C LEU A 79 1.79 -18.71 -3.98
N CYS A 80 2.79 -19.36 -4.57
CA CYS A 80 3.95 -18.71 -5.17
C CYS A 80 3.53 -17.70 -6.24
N ARG A 81 2.54 -18.04 -7.06
CA ARG A 81 1.96 -17.11 -8.04
C ARG A 81 1.45 -15.85 -7.35
N PHE A 82 0.61 -15.99 -6.33
CA PHE A 82 0.08 -14.85 -5.58
C PHE A 82 1.19 -14.02 -4.90
N LEU A 83 2.19 -14.67 -4.31
CA LEU A 83 3.32 -13.98 -3.67
C LEU A 83 4.14 -13.16 -4.68
N VAL A 84 4.40 -13.71 -5.86
CA VAL A 84 5.22 -13.08 -6.90
C VAL A 84 4.45 -12.00 -7.67
N GLU A 85 3.20 -12.26 -8.03
CA GLU A 85 2.40 -11.39 -8.89
C GLU A 85 1.64 -10.31 -8.12
N VAL A 86 1.34 -10.52 -6.84
CA VAL A 86 0.51 -9.61 -6.04
C VAL A 86 1.25 -9.08 -4.83
N VAL A 87 1.73 -9.95 -3.94
CA VAL A 87 2.29 -9.51 -2.65
C VAL A 87 3.58 -8.71 -2.84
N LYS A 88 4.57 -9.29 -3.52
CA LYS A 88 5.89 -8.66 -3.73
C LYS A 88 5.82 -7.27 -4.39
N PRO A 89 5.10 -7.06 -5.50
CA PRO A 89 5.03 -5.74 -6.12
C PRO A 89 4.25 -4.72 -5.27
N LEU A 90 3.27 -5.15 -4.47
CA LEU A 90 2.39 -4.24 -3.74
C LEU A 90 2.88 -3.86 -2.34
N VAL A 91 3.61 -4.73 -1.64
CA VAL A 91 4.07 -4.42 -0.28
C VAL A 91 4.98 -3.19 -0.28
N GLY A 92 4.76 -2.30 0.69
CA GLY A 92 5.51 -1.07 0.88
C GLY A 92 4.65 0.11 1.33
N ILE A 93 5.24 1.31 1.31
CA ILE A 93 4.54 2.55 1.63
C ILE A 93 4.08 3.20 0.32
N TRP A 94 2.81 3.57 0.30
CA TRP A 94 2.17 4.26 -0.79
C TRP A 94 1.64 5.61 -0.30
N VAL A 95 1.79 6.64 -1.12
CA VAL A 95 1.41 8.02 -0.80
C VAL A 95 0.57 8.64 -1.90
N GLN A 96 -0.13 9.73 -1.62
CA GLN A 96 -0.82 10.50 -2.66
C GLN A 96 -0.50 11.98 -2.53
N GLN A 97 -0.59 12.73 -3.66
CA GLN A 97 -0.34 14.16 -3.67
C GLN A 97 -1.33 14.90 -2.76
N ASN A 98 -0.81 15.41 -1.67
CA ASN A 98 -1.07 16.72 -1.09
C ASN A 98 -0.24 16.80 0.20
N PRO A 99 0.27 17.98 0.58
CA PRO A 99 0.97 18.21 1.86
C PRO A 99 0.26 17.71 3.11
N GLU A 100 -1.02 17.34 3.04
CA GLU A 100 -1.92 17.34 4.18
C GLU A 100 -2.26 15.93 4.65
N LEU A 101 -2.05 15.75 5.95
CA LEU A 101 -2.55 14.72 6.86
C LEU A 101 -3.18 13.47 6.24
N GLY A 102 -2.48 12.35 6.38
CA GLY A 102 -3.11 11.02 6.39
C GLY A 102 -3.24 10.35 5.05
N ASN A 103 -2.49 10.77 4.03
CA ASN A 103 -2.38 10.08 2.73
C ASN A 103 -1.27 9.02 2.68
N VAL A 104 -0.82 8.52 3.83
CA VAL A 104 0.14 7.41 3.89
C VAL A 104 -0.62 6.10 4.04
N VAL A 105 -0.51 5.24 3.04
CA VAL A 105 -1.08 3.89 3.00
C VAL A 105 0.05 2.90 3.07
N TYR A 106 0.12 2.15 4.17
CA TYR A 106 1.04 1.04 4.32
C TYR A 106 0.39 -0.23 3.78
N VAL A 107 0.97 -0.83 2.75
CA VAL A 107 0.47 -2.06 2.13
C VAL A 107 1.29 -3.23 2.62
N MET A 108 0.61 -4.22 3.21
CA MET A 108 1.24 -5.35 3.87
C MET A 108 0.45 -6.65 3.68
N PRO A 109 1.08 -7.83 3.86
CA PRO A 109 0.38 -9.10 3.77
C PRO A 109 -0.63 -9.30 4.91
N GLY A 110 -1.85 -9.70 4.55
CA GLY A 110 -2.86 -10.29 5.45
C GLY A 110 -3.04 -11.77 5.13
N PHE A 111 -3.77 -12.55 5.94
CA PHE A 111 -3.90 -14.00 5.70
C PHE A 111 -4.50 -14.31 4.31
N LEU A 112 -3.68 -14.81 3.39
CA LEU A 112 -4.03 -15.02 1.97
C LEU A 112 -4.66 -13.76 1.32
N SER A 113 -4.16 -12.59 1.72
CA SER A 113 -4.57 -11.30 1.18
C SER A 113 -3.45 -10.27 1.23
N VAL A 114 -3.64 -9.14 0.55
CA VAL A 114 -2.80 -7.94 0.65
C VAL A 114 -3.70 -6.79 1.08
N VAL A 115 -3.36 -6.13 2.18
CA VAL A 115 -4.20 -5.10 2.80
C VAL A 115 -3.48 -3.75 2.75
N GLY A 116 -4.16 -2.72 2.24
CA GLY A 116 -3.74 -1.33 2.35
C GLY A 116 -4.28 -0.69 3.62
N CYS A 117 -3.41 -0.27 4.52
CA CYS A 117 -3.73 0.36 5.81
C CYS A 117 -3.30 1.84 5.81
N ARG A 118 -4.27 2.76 5.89
CA ARG A 118 -4.00 4.19 6.05
C ARG A 118 -3.53 4.46 7.47
N ILE A 119 -2.34 5.03 7.63
CA ILE A 119 -1.85 5.47 8.94
C ILE A 119 -2.48 6.82 9.28
N ILE A 120 -3.12 6.92 10.45
CA ILE A 120 -3.86 8.10 10.85
C ILE A 120 -2.92 9.08 11.55
N PRO A 121 -2.88 10.35 11.11
CA PRO A 121 -2.17 11.40 11.83
C PRO A 121 -2.74 11.61 13.22
N GLN A 122 -1.88 11.59 14.24
CA GLN A 122 -2.29 11.58 15.63
C GLN A 122 -1.24 12.21 16.55
N LYS A 123 -1.68 12.71 17.70
CA LYS A 123 -0.78 13.06 18.80
C LYS A 123 -0.53 11.82 19.66
N VAL A 124 0.72 11.61 20.04
CA VAL A 124 1.23 10.44 20.74
C VAL A 124 1.93 10.83 22.04
N GLY A 125 1.92 9.91 23.00
CA GLY A 125 2.75 10.04 24.21
C GLY A 125 4.21 9.67 23.95
N PRO A 126 5.13 9.87 24.91
CA PRO A 126 6.56 9.59 24.73
C PRO A 126 6.89 8.11 24.46
N SER A 127 6.08 7.17 24.94
CA SER A 127 6.26 5.71 24.81
C SER A 127 5.43 5.06 23.70
N TRP A 128 4.93 5.85 22.74
CA TRP A 128 3.90 5.39 21.80
C TRP A 128 4.30 4.23 20.90
N ILE A 129 5.61 4.04 20.66
CA ILE A 129 6.13 2.92 19.88
C ILE A 129 6.08 1.63 20.69
N GLN A 130 6.51 1.67 21.96
CA GLN A 130 6.45 0.50 22.86
C GLN A 130 5.01 0.14 23.23
N GLU A 131 4.16 1.16 23.38
CA GLU A 131 2.73 1.01 23.69
C GLU A 131 1.87 0.74 22.44
N GLY A 132 2.48 0.79 21.25
CA GLY A 132 1.83 0.43 19.99
C GLY A 132 0.68 1.33 19.55
N GLN A 133 0.65 2.59 19.97
CA GLN A 133 -0.52 3.47 19.86
C GLN A 133 -0.88 3.93 18.43
N VAL A 134 -0.40 3.28 17.37
CA VAL A 134 -0.65 3.66 15.98
C VAL A 134 -2.12 3.45 15.63
N ILE A 135 -2.83 4.54 15.32
CA ILE A 135 -4.18 4.48 14.76
C ILE A 135 -4.08 4.30 13.25
N TRP A 136 -4.89 3.40 12.70
CA TRP A 136 -4.91 3.10 11.28
C TRP A 136 -6.32 2.79 10.79
N SER A 137 -6.53 2.81 9.48
CA SER A 137 -7.82 2.49 8.86
C SER A 137 -7.66 1.71 7.56
N PRO A 138 -8.48 0.69 7.27
CA PRO A 138 -8.36 -0.08 6.03
C PRO A 138 -8.76 0.73 4.81
N VAL A 139 -8.02 0.57 3.72
CA VAL A 139 -8.25 1.25 2.43
C VAL A 139 -8.76 0.27 1.40
N PHE A 140 -8.02 -0.81 1.17
CA PHE A 140 -8.37 -1.85 0.22
C PHE A 140 -7.83 -3.20 0.70
N GLU A 141 -8.39 -4.28 0.18
CA GLU A 141 -7.94 -5.65 0.40
C GLU A 141 -7.98 -6.41 -0.94
N ILE A 142 -6.87 -7.05 -1.33
CA ILE A 142 -6.82 -8.00 -2.45
C ILE A 142 -6.74 -9.39 -1.85
N ILE A 143 -7.78 -10.20 -2.05
CA ILE A 143 -7.85 -11.57 -1.55
C ILE A 143 -7.36 -12.57 -2.59
N CYS A 144 -6.71 -13.64 -2.13
CA CYS A 144 -6.29 -14.77 -2.95
C CYS A 144 -7.39 -15.84 -2.99
N GLY A 145 -7.79 -16.30 -4.18
CA GLY A 145 -8.66 -17.46 -4.39
C GLY A 145 -7.96 -18.79 -4.08
N PHE A 146 -8.69 -19.90 -4.17
CA PHE A 146 -8.12 -21.24 -3.92
C PHE A 146 -7.10 -21.67 -4.98
N ASP A 147 -7.29 -21.20 -6.20
CA ASP A 147 -6.45 -21.41 -7.39
C ASP A 147 -5.37 -20.33 -7.56
N GLY A 148 -5.30 -19.36 -6.65
CA GLY A 148 -4.42 -18.21 -6.76
C GLY A 148 -5.00 -17.06 -7.58
N SER A 149 -6.29 -17.09 -7.97
CA SER A 149 -6.99 -15.94 -8.55
C SER A 149 -7.09 -14.78 -7.55
N THR A 150 -7.46 -13.60 -8.00
CA THR A 150 -7.49 -12.39 -7.16
C THR A 150 -8.87 -11.76 -7.13
N GLY A 151 -9.36 -11.44 -5.93
CA GLY A 151 -10.52 -10.58 -5.72
C GLY A 151 -10.10 -9.25 -5.11
N PHE A 152 -10.71 -8.15 -5.53
CA PHE A 152 -10.44 -6.82 -4.97
C PHE A 152 -11.63 -6.32 -4.15
N PHE A 153 -11.34 -5.68 -3.02
CA PHE A 153 -12.30 -4.93 -2.22
C PHE A 153 -11.73 -3.55 -1.89
N LEU A 154 -12.50 -2.51 -2.21
CA LEU A 154 -12.30 -1.20 -1.59
C LEU A 154 -13.07 -1.16 -0.27
N HIS A 155 -12.43 -0.68 0.80
CA HIS A 155 -13.09 -0.42 2.06
C HIS A 155 -13.69 0.98 2.05
N GLY A 156 -14.84 1.16 2.68
CA GLY A 156 -15.39 2.49 2.94
C GLY A 156 -16.54 2.45 3.91
N ARG A 157 -17.23 3.58 4.02
CA ARG A 157 -18.33 3.78 4.96
C ARG A 157 -19.43 4.61 4.33
N ASP A 158 -20.67 4.33 4.73
CA ASP A 158 -21.80 5.23 4.53
C ASP A 158 -22.52 5.47 5.87
N LYS A 159 -23.66 6.16 5.87
CA LYS A 159 -24.48 6.44 7.06
C LYS A 159 -24.87 5.18 7.83
N GLU A 160 -24.98 4.04 7.15
CA GLU A 160 -25.41 2.75 7.70
C GLU A 160 -24.27 1.91 8.31
N GLY A 161 -23.02 2.36 8.19
CA GLY A 161 -21.86 1.66 8.72
C GLY A 161 -20.77 1.43 7.68
N SER A 162 -19.91 0.44 7.94
CA SER A 162 -18.80 0.09 7.05
C SER A 162 -19.29 -0.80 5.90
N PHE A 163 -18.73 -0.59 4.72
CA PHE A 163 -19.03 -1.32 3.49
C PHE A 163 -17.75 -1.82 2.82
N LEU A 164 -17.89 -2.92 2.08
CA LEU A 164 -16.91 -3.44 1.13
C LEU A 164 -17.46 -3.25 -0.29
N TYR A 165 -16.64 -2.72 -1.19
CA TYR A 165 -16.99 -2.52 -2.59
C TYR A 165 -16.15 -3.48 -3.42
N PRO A 166 -16.70 -4.62 -3.86
CA PRO A 166 -15.99 -5.59 -4.65
C PRO A 166 -15.67 -5.03 -6.04
N GLY A 167 -14.55 -5.48 -6.61
CA GLY A 167 -14.13 -5.13 -7.96
C GLY A 167 -13.08 -6.08 -8.50
N PHE A 168 -12.42 -5.64 -9.56
CA PHE A 168 -11.45 -6.43 -10.33
C PHE A 168 -10.02 -5.94 -10.13
N VAL A 169 -9.06 -6.85 -10.22
CA VAL A 169 -7.64 -6.52 -10.42
C VAL A 169 -7.36 -6.65 -11.92
N MET A 170 -7.02 -5.54 -12.58
CA MET A 170 -6.83 -5.52 -14.05
C MET A 170 -5.42 -5.95 -14.47
N GLY A 171 -4.44 -5.79 -13.58
CA GLY A 171 -3.06 -6.16 -13.79
C GLY A 171 -2.18 -5.58 -12.69
N ILE A 172 -1.12 -6.30 -12.33
CA ILE A 172 -0.10 -5.82 -11.40
C ILE A 172 1.26 -5.99 -12.05
N GLU A 173 1.84 -4.88 -12.50
CA GLU A 173 3.19 -4.87 -13.02
C GLU A 173 4.20 -5.14 -11.90
N LYS A 174 5.21 -5.99 -12.17
CA LYS A 174 6.24 -6.37 -11.17
C LYS A 174 7.00 -5.16 -10.61
N THR A 175 7.12 -4.09 -11.39
CA THR A 175 7.82 -2.86 -11.05
C THR A 175 6.85 -1.70 -10.77
N CYS A 176 5.58 -1.98 -10.51
CA CYS A 176 4.57 -0.94 -10.34
C CYS A 176 4.99 0.10 -9.28
N ASN A 177 4.79 1.37 -9.62
CA ASN A 177 4.98 2.51 -8.72
C ASN A 177 3.73 3.39 -8.62
N VAL A 178 2.65 3.05 -9.33
CA VAL A 178 1.35 3.72 -9.23
C VAL A 178 0.24 2.67 -9.08
N LEU A 179 -0.65 2.84 -8.10
CA LEU A 179 -1.94 2.16 -8.00
C LEU A 179 -3.03 3.11 -8.46
N LEU A 180 -3.92 2.64 -9.32
CA LEU A 180 -5.02 3.41 -9.89
C LEU A 180 -6.34 2.74 -9.50
N LEU A 181 -7.27 3.52 -8.95
CA LEU A 181 -8.66 3.11 -8.76
C LEU A 181 -9.52 3.73 -9.86
N GLU A 182 -10.07 2.88 -10.72
CA GLU A 182 -10.78 3.31 -11.93
C GLU A 182 -12.13 2.61 -12.06
N VAL A 183 -13.02 3.20 -12.85
CA VAL A 183 -14.20 2.50 -13.37
C VAL A 183 -13.80 1.88 -14.70
N GLU A 184 -14.00 0.57 -14.83
CA GLU A 184 -13.63 -0.19 -16.02
C GLU A 184 -14.90 -0.58 -16.81
N PRO A 185 -15.00 -0.19 -18.10
CA PRO A 185 -16.03 -0.69 -19.00
C PRO A 185 -15.75 -2.14 -19.38
N ARG A 186 -16.79 -2.98 -19.42
CA ARG A 186 -16.72 -4.38 -19.82
C ARG A 186 -17.84 -4.71 -20.80
N GLN A 187 -17.52 -5.47 -21.83
CA GLN A 187 -18.51 -6.08 -22.73
C GLN A 187 -18.92 -7.43 -22.14
N GLU A 188 -20.21 -7.75 -22.16
CA GLU A 188 -20.65 -9.08 -21.76
C GLU A 188 -20.07 -10.10 -22.76
N LYS A 189 -19.21 -11.00 -22.26
CA LYS A 189 -18.76 -12.13 -23.07
C LYS A 189 -19.96 -13.06 -23.23
N SER A 190 -20.53 -13.16 -24.43
CA SER A 190 -21.43 -14.26 -24.76
C SER A 190 -20.68 -15.58 -24.48
N SER A 191 -21.21 -16.35 -23.52
CA SER A 191 -20.86 -17.72 -23.12
C SER A 191 -19.69 -18.44 -23.83
N CYS A 192 -18.80 -19.01 -23.01
CA CYS A 192 -17.91 -20.15 -23.29
C CYS A 192 -16.69 -19.87 -24.19
N ASN A 193 -15.57 -19.48 -23.55
CA ASN A 193 -14.22 -20.06 -23.69
C ASN A 193 -13.22 -19.12 -23.01
N GLU A 194 -12.88 -19.42 -21.76
CA GLU A 194 -11.71 -18.85 -21.08
C GLU A 194 -10.46 -19.60 -21.56
N ILE A 195 -9.97 -19.25 -22.75
CA ILE A 195 -8.57 -19.33 -23.20
C ILE A 195 -8.55 -18.41 -24.44
N GLU A 196 -7.64 -17.43 -24.48
CA GLU A 196 -7.45 -16.41 -25.55
C GLU A 196 -8.03 -14.99 -25.33
N ILE A 197 -7.98 -14.41 -24.12
CA ILE A 197 -7.93 -12.92 -24.01
C ILE A 197 -6.91 -12.51 -22.92
N GLU A 198 -5.67 -12.96 -23.05
CA GLU A 198 -4.50 -12.30 -22.44
C GLU A 198 -3.69 -11.50 -23.49
N ALA A 199 -4.17 -11.42 -24.75
CA ALA A 199 -3.42 -10.85 -25.86
C ALA A 199 -3.95 -9.52 -26.43
N SER A 200 -5.06 -8.95 -25.90
CA SER A 200 -5.61 -7.68 -26.41
C SER A 200 -5.26 -6.45 -25.59
N SER A 201 -4.63 -6.58 -24.42
CA SER A 201 -4.01 -5.47 -23.70
C SER A 201 -2.60 -5.21 -24.24
N ARG A 202 -2.51 -4.75 -25.50
CA ARG A 202 -1.27 -4.14 -26.01
C ARG A 202 -1.25 -2.65 -25.64
N PRO A 203 -0.17 -2.14 -25.05
CA PRO A 203 0.14 -0.71 -25.07
C PRO A 203 0.86 -0.35 -26.37
N HIS A 204 0.68 0.90 -26.79
CA HIS A 204 1.38 1.60 -27.87
C HIS A 204 1.05 1.26 -29.33
N GLY A 205 0.17 2.09 -29.87
CA GLY A 205 0.01 2.38 -31.29
C GLY A 205 -1.04 3.46 -31.46
N GLU A 206 -0.64 4.66 -31.84
CA GLU A 206 -1.53 5.75 -32.24
C GLU A 206 -2.36 5.28 -33.45
N HIS A 207 -3.57 4.78 -33.20
CA HIS A 207 -4.59 4.62 -34.23
C HIS A 207 -5.91 5.23 -33.75
N GLU A 208 -6.43 6.13 -34.59
CA GLU A 208 -7.50 7.11 -34.39
C GLU A 208 -8.92 6.52 -34.25
N GLY A 209 -9.09 5.52 -33.38
CA GLY A 209 -10.40 4.98 -33.00
C GLY A 209 -10.44 4.49 -31.54
N GLY A 210 -9.59 5.06 -30.69
CA GLY A 210 -9.32 4.55 -29.35
C GLY A 210 -10.43 4.84 -28.35
N VAL A 211 -10.84 3.79 -27.62
CA VAL A 211 -11.65 3.91 -26.40
C VAL A 211 -11.00 4.95 -25.49
N VAL A 212 -11.78 5.95 -25.06
CA VAL A 212 -11.29 6.97 -24.13
C VAL A 212 -11.04 6.29 -22.79
N PRO A 213 -9.82 6.30 -22.23
CA PRO A 213 -9.55 5.71 -20.93
C PRO A 213 -10.10 6.57 -19.79
N PHE A 214 -10.36 5.94 -18.64
CA PHE A 214 -10.97 6.60 -17.47
C PHE A 214 -10.22 7.86 -17.02
N TRP A 215 -8.87 7.83 -16.99
CA TRP A 215 -8.06 8.98 -16.58
C TRP A 215 -8.18 10.21 -17.50
N LYS A 216 -8.62 10.06 -18.76
CA LYS A 216 -8.88 11.18 -19.69
C LYS A 216 -10.23 11.87 -19.45
N LEU A 217 -11.08 11.32 -18.59
CA LEU A 217 -12.34 11.96 -18.21
C LEU A 217 -12.09 13.15 -17.27
N ALA A 218 -12.98 14.14 -17.33
CA ALA A 218 -12.92 15.26 -16.39
C ALA A 218 -13.03 14.76 -14.94
N PHE A 219 -12.40 15.47 -14.00
CA PHE A 219 -12.35 15.05 -12.59
C PHE A 219 -13.75 14.82 -11.98
N SER A 220 -14.70 15.71 -12.24
CA SER A 220 -16.08 15.54 -11.77
C SER A 220 -16.78 14.33 -12.39
N ASP A 221 -16.52 14.02 -13.66
CA ASP A 221 -17.09 12.82 -14.30
C ASP A 221 -16.50 11.54 -13.66
N ARG A 222 -15.17 11.47 -13.45
CA ARG A 222 -14.50 10.35 -12.75
C ARG A 222 -15.06 10.14 -11.35
N LYS A 223 -15.17 11.22 -10.58
CA LYS A 223 -15.73 11.22 -9.22
C LYS A 223 -17.17 10.73 -9.19
N ASN A 224 -18.00 11.16 -10.14
CA ASN A 224 -19.40 10.76 -10.23
C ASN A 224 -19.52 9.28 -10.61
N LEU A 225 -18.78 8.81 -11.60
CA LEU A 225 -18.78 7.39 -12.00
C LEU A 225 -18.35 6.47 -10.85
N LEU A 226 -17.27 6.79 -10.14
CA LEU A 226 -16.84 6.03 -8.97
C LEU A 226 -17.93 6.00 -7.89
N ARG A 227 -18.60 7.13 -7.63
CA ARG A 227 -19.70 7.20 -6.65
C ARG A 227 -20.90 6.34 -7.07
N ILE A 228 -21.27 6.34 -8.34
CA ILE A 228 -22.39 5.56 -8.87
C ILE A 228 -22.10 4.06 -8.77
N VAL A 229 -20.92 3.63 -9.25
CA VAL A 229 -20.52 2.21 -9.21
C VAL A 229 -20.41 1.72 -7.77
N THR A 230 -19.74 2.45 -6.89
CA THR A 230 -19.60 2.04 -5.47
C THR A 230 -20.94 1.99 -4.74
N ARG A 231 -21.89 2.87 -5.05
CA ARG A 231 -23.26 2.77 -4.50
C ARG A 231 -24.00 1.52 -4.95
N HIS A 232 -23.76 1.04 -6.18
CA HIS A 232 -24.40 -0.17 -6.70
C HIS A 232 -23.78 -1.45 -6.11
N VAL A 233 -22.45 -1.55 -6.11
CA VAL A 233 -21.76 -2.80 -5.69
C VAL A 233 -21.56 -2.94 -4.18
N GLY A 234 -21.90 -1.92 -3.39
CA GLY A 234 -21.59 -1.87 -1.96
C GLY A 234 -22.24 -2.98 -1.14
N LEU A 235 -21.42 -3.69 -0.36
CA LEU A 235 -21.85 -4.77 0.54
C LEU A 235 -21.62 -4.37 2.00
N HIS A 236 -22.67 -4.46 2.82
CA HIS A 236 -22.60 -4.11 4.25
C HIS A 236 -21.70 -5.09 5.01
N VAL A 237 -20.83 -4.56 5.88
CA VAL A 237 -19.92 -5.35 6.71
C VAL A 237 -20.68 -5.89 7.93
N VAL A 238 -20.82 -7.22 7.99
CA VAL A 238 -21.43 -7.94 9.13
C VAL A 238 -20.33 -8.64 9.93
N GLU A 239 -20.48 -8.78 11.25
CA GLU A 239 -19.58 -9.62 12.06
C GLU A 239 -19.49 -11.05 11.49
N PRO A 240 -18.29 -11.68 11.42
CA PRO A 240 -16.99 -11.25 11.93
C PRO A 240 -16.15 -10.41 10.93
N LEU A 241 -16.69 -9.92 9.82
CA LEU A 241 -15.94 -9.13 8.83
C LEU A 241 -15.51 -7.75 9.36
N SER A 242 -16.16 -7.27 10.42
CA SER A 242 -15.72 -6.09 11.20
C SER A 242 -14.56 -6.40 12.17
N GLY A 243 -14.23 -7.69 12.35
CA GLY A 243 -13.16 -8.18 13.21
C GLY A 243 -11.75 -7.98 12.62
N LYS A 244 -10.74 -8.44 13.37
CA LYS A 244 -9.31 -8.22 13.09
C LYS A 244 -8.94 -8.60 11.63
N LEU A 245 -8.39 -7.65 10.88
CA LEU A 245 -7.83 -7.88 9.54
C LEU A 245 -6.54 -8.71 9.57
N PHE A 246 -5.85 -8.73 10.71
CA PHE A 246 -4.61 -9.45 10.91
C PHE A 246 -4.74 -10.44 12.08
N PRO A 247 -4.27 -11.69 11.92
CA PRO A 247 -4.21 -12.64 13.02
C PRO A 247 -3.17 -12.17 14.05
N ALA A 248 -3.56 -12.05 15.32
CA ALA A 248 -2.68 -11.61 16.41
C ALA A 248 -2.18 -12.78 17.29
N LYS A 249 -2.85 -13.93 17.26
CA LYS A 249 -2.50 -15.17 17.98
C LYS A 249 -2.81 -16.41 17.12
N ASN A 250 -2.25 -17.55 17.46
CA ASN A 250 -2.47 -18.82 16.75
C ASN A 250 -3.95 -19.27 16.72
N ASP A 251 -4.76 -18.90 17.72
CA ASP A 251 -6.20 -19.17 17.74
C ASP A 251 -7.00 -18.32 16.71
N ASP A 252 -6.36 -17.33 16.07
CA ASP A 252 -6.97 -16.45 15.06
C ASP A 252 -6.97 -17.06 13.63
N GLU A 253 -6.34 -18.22 13.41
CA GLU A 253 -6.19 -18.84 12.08
C GLU A 253 -7.52 -19.33 11.49
N ALA A 254 -8.32 -20.07 12.29
CA ALA A 254 -9.63 -20.56 11.85
C ALA A 254 -10.58 -19.39 11.51
N MET A 255 -10.52 -18.33 12.32
CA MET A 255 -11.29 -17.10 12.07
C MET A 255 -10.81 -16.37 10.79
N SER A 256 -9.51 -16.35 10.51
CA SER A 256 -8.97 -15.75 9.28
C SER A 256 -9.40 -16.52 8.03
N LEU A 257 -9.42 -17.86 8.12
CA LEU A 257 -9.92 -18.72 7.04
C LEU A 257 -11.43 -18.55 6.83
N GLU A 258 -12.21 -18.47 7.91
CA GLU A 258 -13.65 -18.19 7.84
C GLU A 258 -13.93 -16.82 7.20
N ARG A 259 -13.24 -15.76 7.67
CA ARG A 259 -13.31 -14.41 7.09
C ARG A 259 -13.02 -14.44 5.59
N ARG A 260 -11.93 -15.11 5.19
CA ARG A 260 -11.55 -15.22 3.77
C ARG A 260 -12.62 -15.95 2.95
N ASN A 261 -13.19 -17.03 3.46
CA ASN A 261 -14.29 -17.74 2.78
C ASN A 261 -15.53 -16.86 2.61
N MET A 262 -15.86 -16.03 3.60
CA MET A 262 -16.94 -15.04 3.47
C MET A 262 -16.61 -14.01 2.38
N LEU A 263 -15.39 -13.47 2.35
CA LEU A 263 -14.97 -12.51 1.33
C LEU A 263 -15.03 -13.11 -0.09
N LEU A 264 -14.59 -14.36 -0.27
CA LEU A 264 -14.71 -15.06 -1.55
C LEU A 264 -16.18 -15.22 -1.98
N LYS A 265 -17.08 -15.56 -1.04
CA LYS A 265 -18.52 -15.64 -1.33
C LYS A 265 -19.11 -14.27 -1.67
N MET A 266 -18.73 -13.22 -0.94
CA MET A 266 -19.17 -11.85 -1.21
C MET A 266 -18.71 -11.35 -2.58
N HIS A 267 -17.47 -11.67 -2.96
CA HIS A 267 -16.92 -11.32 -4.26
C HIS A 267 -17.66 -12.05 -5.40
N LYS A 268 -17.90 -13.36 -5.23
CA LYS A 268 -18.58 -14.19 -6.24
C LYS A 268 -20.09 -13.93 -6.35
N PHE A 269 -20.78 -13.70 -5.23
CA PHE A 269 -22.26 -13.70 -5.16
C PHE A 269 -22.90 -12.38 -4.72
N GLY A 270 -22.11 -11.34 -4.40
CA GLY A 270 -22.63 -10.03 -3.99
C GLY A 270 -23.49 -10.11 -2.74
N GLY A 271 -24.60 -9.37 -2.69
CA GLY A 271 -25.51 -9.32 -1.53
C GLY A 271 -26.16 -10.66 -1.16
N ASN A 272 -26.21 -11.63 -2.07
CA ASN A 272 -26.87 -12.93 -1.87
C ASN A 272 -25.96 -14.02 -1.27
N TRP A 273 -24.73 -13.66 -0.87
CA TRP A 273 -23.67 -14.59 -0.49
C TRP A 273 -23.98 -15.51 0.71
N LYS A 274 -24.85 -15.10 1.64
CA LYS A 274 -25.06 -15.79 2.94
C LYS A 274 -25.51 -17.25 2.83
N HIS A 275 -26.27 -17.58 1.80
CA HIS A 275 -26.83 -18.92 1.59
C HIS A 275 -26.14 -19.69 0.46
N MET A 276 -25.09 -19.12 -0.13
CA MET A 276 -24.40 -19.70 -1.27
C MET A 276 -23.18 -20.50 -0.83
N ASN A 277 -22.89 -21.58 -1.57
CA ASN A 277 -21.68 -22.38 -1.42
C ASN A 277 -20.76 -22.11 -2.61
N LEU A 278 -19.45 -22.05 -2.35
CA LEU A 278 -18.44 -21.75 -3.39
C LEU A 278 -18.40 -22.85 -4.47
N GLU A 279 -18.81 -24.07 -4.10
CA GLU A 279 -18.94 -25.26 -4.95
C GLU A 279 -20.18 -25.26 -5.86
N VAL A 280 -21.12 -24.31 -5.72
CA VAL A 280 -22.33 -24.28 -6.57
C VAL A 280 -21.99 -23.67 -7.93
N ASP A 281 -22.36 -24.43 -8.97
CA ASP A 281 -22.12 -24.22 -10.40
C ASP A 281 -22.65 -22.89 -10.95
N GLU A 282 -22.02 -22.51 -12.07
CA GLU A 282 -22.05 -21.28 -12.88
C GLU A 282 -23.42 -20.83 -13.44
N GLN A 283 -24.54 -21.08 -12.76
CA GLN A 283 -25.88 -20.80 -13.27
C GLN A 283 -26.43 -19.39 -12.97
N LEU A 284 -25.62 -18.48 -12.46
CA LEU A 284 -26.02 -17.08 -12.28
C LEU A 284 -25.34 -16.22 -13.36
N CYS A 285 -26.10 -15.83 -14.39
CA CYS A 285 -25.70 -14.85 -15.41
C CYS A 285 -25.53 -13.41 -14.85
N TYR A 286 -25.60 -13.22 -13.53
CA TYR A 286 -25.48 -11.90 -12.91
C TYR A 286 -24.13 -11.75 -12.23
N ASN A 287 -23.31 -10.82 -12.71
CA ASN A 287 -22.06 -10.44 -12.06
C ASN A 287 -22.33 -9.33 -11.03
N PRO A 288 -22.23 -9.60 -9.72
CA PRO A 288 -22.59 -8.64 -8.68
C PRO A 288 -21.64 -7.42 -8.59
N MET A 289 -20.56 -7.41 -9.35
CA MET A 289 -19.54 -6.36 -9.35
C MET A 289 -19.74 -5.34 -10.47
N GLN A 290 -20.81 -5.48 -11.25
CA GLN A 290 -21.03 -4.75 -12.49
C GLN A 290 -22.37 -4.04 -12.48
N LEU A 291 -22.36 -2.79 -12.97
CA LEU A 291 -23.54 -1.95 -13.19
C LEU A 291 -23.84 -1.91 -14.69
N ASP A 292 -25.10 -2.12 -15.06
CA ASP A 292 -25.56 -2.02 -16.45
C ASP A 292 -25.52 -0.57 -16.97
N ILE A 293 -25.24 -0.41 -18.27
CA ILE A 293 -25.14 0.90 -18.92
C ILE A 293 -26.43 1.71 -18.83
N ASP A 294 -27.62 1.09 -18.95
CA ASP A 294 -28.90 1.79 -18.91
C ASP A 294 -29.15 2.33 -17.49
N GLU A 295 -28.90 1.51 -16.47
CA GLU A 295 -28.97 1.93 -15.06
C GLU A 295 -27.94 3.04 -14.74
N MET A 296 -26.77 3.00 -15.38
CA MET A 296 -25.76 4.03 -15.24
C MET A 296 -26.21 5.37 -15.85
N TRP A 297 -26.84 5.36 -17.03
CA TRP A 297 -27.38 6.56 -17.68
C TRP A 297 -28.50 7.20 -16.86
N GLU A 298 -29.42 6.41 -16.32
CA GLU A 298 -30.49 6.92 -15.44
C GLU A 298 -29.91 7.66 -14.23
N LYS A 299 -28.95 7.04 -13.53
CA LYS A 299 -28.32 7.64 -12.34
C LYS A 299 -27.47 8.87 -12.64
N LEU A 300 -26.85 8.94 -13.82
CA LEU A 300 -26.12 10.11 -14.29
C LEU A 300 -27.04 11.31 -14.55
N GLY A 301 -28.30 11.08 -14.93
CA GLY A 301 -29.30 12.11 -15.16
C GLY A 301 -29.74 12.83 -13.89
N ASP A 302 -29.79 12.11 -12.76
CA ASP A 302 -30.27 12.62 -11.47
C ASP A 302 -29.19 13.36 -10.64
N ASP A 303 -27.90 13.07 -10.88
CA ASP A 303 -26.77 13.52 -10.04
C ASP A 303 -25.99 14.72 -10.63
N ILE A 304 -26.54 15.45 -11.62
CA ILE A 304 -25.97 16.71 -12.14
C ILE A 304 -26.24 17.86 -11.15
N ASP A 305 -25.74 17.73 -9.93
CA ASP A 305 -25.51 18.88 -9.07
C ASP A 305 -24.29 19.64 -9.64
N ILE A 306 -24.58 20.81 -10.18
CA ILE A 306 -23.62 21.77 -10.73
C ILE A 306 -22.68 22.21 -9.59
N MET A 307 -21.54 21.54 -9.45
CA MET A 307 -20.39 22.12 -8.75
C MET A 307 -19.52 22.87 -9.77
N ASP A 308 -19.25 24.14 -9.45
CA ASP A 308 -18.42 25.11 -10.16
C ASP A 308 -16.95 24.62 -10.20
N ASP A 309 -16.62 23.69 -11.10
CA ASP A 309 -15.24 23.26 -11.35
C ASP A 309 -14.50 24.36 -12.13
N ARG A 310 -13.86 25.28 -11.43
CA ARG A 310 -12.93 26.28 -12.02
C ARG A 310 -11.61 25.68 -12.53
N GLU A 311 -11.43 24.37 -12.45
CA GLU A 311 -10.19 23.65 -12.79
C GLU A 311 -10.35 22.67 -13.95
N CYS A 312 -11.22 22.95 -14.92
CA CYS A 312 -11.31 22.16 -16.14
C CYS A 312 -10.47 22.81 -17.26
N GLU A 313 -9.39 22.15 -17.67
CA GLU A 313 -8.53 22.59 -18.79
C GLU A 313 -9.15 22.28 -20.18
N PHE A 314 -10.28 21.56 -20.24
CA PHE A 314 -10.93 21.15 -21.49
C PHE A 314 -12.16 22.00 -21.82
N SER A 315 -12.42 22.20 -23.12
CA SER A 315 -13.69 22.75 -23.59
C SER A 315 -14.85 21.82 -23.20
N SER A 316 -16.04 22.40 -22.97
CA SER A 316 -17.25 21.64 -22.63
C SER A 316 -17.56 20.54 -23.65
N GLU A 317 -17.32 20.81 -24.94
CA GLU A 317 -17.53 19.86 -26.04
C GLU A 317 -16.62 18.62 -25.94
N ILE A 318 -15.32 18.80 -25.67
CA ILE A 318 -14.36 17.68 -25.52
C ILE A 318 -14.74 16.84 -24.30
N ARG A 319 -15.14 17.48 -23.20
CA ARG A 319 -15.60 16.78 -21.99
C ARG A 319 -16.82 15.90 -22.28
N HIS A 320 -17.84 16.45 -22.95
CA HIS A 320 -19.04 15.70 -23.31
C HIS A 320 -18.74 14.53 -24.26
N SER A 321 -17.91 14.76 -25.27
CA SER A 321 -17.49 13.73 -26.22
C SER A 321 -16.72 12.60 -25.55
N ASN A 322 -15.74 12.93 -24.69
CA ASN A 322 -14.94 11.94 -23.95
C ASN A 322 -15.82 11.06 -23.06
N ARG A 323 -16.76 11.67 -22.33
CA ARG A 323 -17.69 10.93 -21.47
C ARG A 323 -18.58 10.01 -22.29
N GLN A 324 -19.18 10.48 -23.37
CA GLN A 324 -20.03 9.66 -24.22
C GLN A 324 -19.27 8.49 -24.85
N SER A 325 -18.04 8.74 -25.33
CA SER A 325 -17.17 7.70 -25.89
C SER A 325 -16.81 6.65 -24.84
N PHE A 326 -16.45 7.05 -23.61
CA PHE A 326 -16.18 6.13 -22.51
C PHE A 326 -17.40 5.26 -22.17
N LEU A 327 -18.58 5.85 -21.99
CA LEU A 327 -19.78 5.10 -21.63
C LEU A 327 -20.24 4.18 -22.77
N SER A 328 -19.92 4.50 -24.02
CA SER A 328 -20.24 3.64 -25.18
C SER A 328 -19.25 2.47 -25.35
N SER A 329 -18.21 2.38 -24.53
CA SER A 329 -17.14 1.37 -24.69
C SER A 329 -17.41 0.05 -23.98
N GLY A 330 -18.40 -0.01 -23.10
CA GLY A 330 -18.80 -1.22 -22.37
C GLY A 330 -20.31 -1.26 -22.13
N GLU A 331 -20.83 -2.47 -21.94
CA GLU A 331 -22.23 -2.73 -21.57
C GLU A 331 -22.40 -2.72 -20.05
N THR A 332 -21.34 -3.09 -19.33
CA THR A 332 -21.29 -3.12 -17.88
C THR A 332 -20.08 -2.37 -17.34
N PHE A 333 -20.20 -1.83 -16.12
CA PHE A 333 -19.16 -1.00 -15.51
C PHE A 333 -18.86 -1.50 -14.10
N GLY A 334 -17.58 -1.74 -13.83
CA GLY A 334 -17.14 -2.28 -12.54
C GLY A 334 -16.03 -1.45 -11.92
N LEU A 335 -15.84 -1.62 -10.61
CA LEU A 335 -14.69 -1.04 -9.91
C LEU A 335 -13.44 -1.83 -10.26
N SER A 336 -12.32 -1.15 -10.52
CA SER A 336 -11.06 -1.78 -10.86
C SER A 336 -9.88 -1.18 -10.11
N LEU A 337 -8.93 -2.04 -9.76
CA LEU A 337 -7.60 -1.66 -9.28
C LEU A 337 -6.58 -2.08 -10.33
N ASN A 338 -5.76 -1.13 -10.77
CA ASN A 338 -4.65 -1.36 -11.68
C ASN A 338 -3.35 -0.91 -11.02
N ALA A 339 -2.30 -1.72 -11.11
CA ALA A 339 -0.97 -1.37 -10.62
C ALA A 339 0.00 -1.33 -11.80
N SER A 340 0.44 -0.12 -12.15
CA SER A 340 1.28 0.13 -13.32
C SER A 340 2.57 0.84 -12.95
N TYR A 341 3.52 0.80 -13.88
CA TYR A 341 4.69 1.66 -13.85
C TYR A 341 4.42 2.96 -14.61
N THR A 342 4.88 4.08 -14.06
CA THR A 342 4.90 5.37 -14.75
C THR A 342 6.19 6.08 -14.38
N GLU A 343 6.86 6.67 -15.37
CA GLU A 343 8.00 7.55 -15.09
C GLU A 343 7.50 8.79 -14.36
N VAL A 344 7.90 8.92 -13.10
CA VAL A 344 7.49 10.00 -12.21
C VAL A 344 8.74 10.76 -11.79
N SER A 345 8.77 12.07 -12.05
CA SER A 345 9.80 12.96 -11.49
C SER A 345 9.76 12.86 -9.96
N SER A 346 10.91 12.87 -9.31
CA SER A 346 10.97 12.88 -7.86
C SER A 346 11.95 13.93 -7.36
N TYR A 347 11.68 14.47 -6.18
CA TYR A 347 12.58 15.36 -5.47
C TYR A 347 12.96 14.70 -4.14
N LYS A 348 14.25 14.39 -3.96
CA LYS A 348 14.78 13.71 -2.77
C LYS A 348 13.99 12.45 -2.38
N GLY A 349 13.65 11.64 -3.39
CA GLY A 349 12.87 10.41 -3.23
C GLY A 349 11.36 10.58 -3.04
N TRP A 350 10.85 11.83 -3.00
CA TRP A 350 9.41 12.10 -2.97
C TRP A 350 8.85 12.27 -4.40
N PRO A 351 7.87 11.45 -4.82
CA PRO A 351 7.33 11.51 -6.19
C PRO A 351 6.51 12.77 -6.42
N ASP A 352 6.60 13.32 -7.64
CA ASP A 352 5.68 14.33 -8.14
C ASP A 352 4.41 13.65 -8.66
N MET A 353 3.31 13.93 -8.00
CA MET A 353 2.09 13.14 -8.14
C MET A 353 1.05 13.96 -8.92
N HIS A 354 -0.05 13.34 -9.34
CA HIS A 354 -1.18 14.06 -9.95
C HIS A 354 -2.33 14.28 -8.95
N VAL A 355 -2.66 15.54 -8.66
CA VAL A 355 -3.65 15.94 -7.63
C VAL A 355 -5.04 15.34 -7.87
N ASN A 356 -5.44 15.26 -9.14
CA ASN A 356 -6.81 14.94 -9.56
C ASN A 356 -7.01 13.47 -9.95
N HIS A 357 -6.04 12.59 -9.65
CA HIS A 357 -6.09 11.17 -10.00
C HIS A 357 -6.36 10.34 -8.75
N TYR A 358 -7.25 9.34 -8.85
CA TYR A 358 -7.48 8.37 -7.77
C TYR A 358 -6.33 7.37 -7.79
N SER A 359 -5.14 7.86 -7.43
CA SER A 359 -3.88 7.15 -7.51
C SER A 359 -3.17 7.05 -6.15
N LEU A 360 -2.34 6.04 -5.96
CA LEU A 360 -1.33 6.02 -4.89
C LEU A 360 0.04 5.76 -5.52
N TYR A 361 1.08 6.44 -5.07
CA TYR A 361 2.44 6.34 -5.58
C TYR A 361 3.33 5.63 -4.58
N LYS A 362 4.10 4.66 -5.05
CA LYS A 362 5.00 3.88 -4.20
C LYS A 362 6.20 4.72 -3.79
N LEU A 363 6.47 4.80 -2.48
CA LEU A 363 7.72 5.38 -2.01
C LEU A 363 8.85 4.35 -2.11
N PRO A 364 10.02 4.73 -2.65
CA PRO A 364 11.18 3.87 -2.64
C PRO A 364 11.71 3.77 -1.20
N ILE A 365 11.46 2.63 -0.55
CA ILE A 365 12.05 2.34 0.76
C ILE A 365 13.35 1.59 0.53
N LYS A 366 14.48 2.20 0.93
CA LYS A 366 15.75 1.49 1.00
C LYS A 366 15.79 0.73 2.32
N ASN A 367 15.94 -0.60 2.24
CA ASN A 367 16.31 -1.37 3.41
C ASN A 367 17.76 -1.02 3.80
N PRO A 368 18.07 -0.95 5.10
CA PRO A 368 19.45 -0.75 5.53
C PRO A 368 20.31 -1.89 4.98
N VAL A 369 21.34 -1.51 4.23
CA VAL A 369 22.40 -2.39 3.72
C VAL A 369 23.70 -2.06 4.45
N ASP A 370 24.71 -2.91 4.33
CA ASP A 370 26.04 -2.63 4.88
C ASP A 370 26.51 -1.25 4.37
N ASN A 371 26.85 -0.35 5.31
CA ASN A 371 27.21 1.07 5.12
C ASN A 371 26.06 2.10 4.98
N GLU A 372 24.79 1.69 5.05
CA GLU A 372 23.59 2.56 5.11
C GLU A 372 22.71 2.22 6.33
N GLU A 373 23.30 2.07 7.51
CA GLU A 373 22.63 1.52 8.70
C GLU A 373 21.38 2.32 9.13
N TYR A 374 21.37 3.65 8.98
CA TYR A 374 20.23 4.48 9.41
C TYR A 374 19.10 4.55 8.38
N ALA A 375 19.24 3.94 7.21
CA ALA A 375 18.22 4.00 6.17
C ALA A 375 16.92 3.29 6.60
N GLY A 376 15.80 3.79 6.07
CA GLY A 376 14.49 3.18 6.22
C GLY A 376 13.48 4.06 6.95
N LEU A 377 12.43 3.43 7.49
CA LEU A 377 11.32 4.11 8.14
C LEU A 377 11.56 4.33 9.64
N TRP A 378 11.36 5.57 10.09
CA TRP A 378 11.51 5.98 11.47
C TRP A 378 10.25 6.67 11.98
N GLY A 379 9.84 6.33 13.20
CA GLY A 379 8.80 7.01 13.93
C GLY A 379 9.42 8.03 14.88
N GLY A 380 8.84 9.23 14.98
CA GLY A 380 9.40 10.28 15.81
C GLY A 380 8.38 11.12 16.55
N THR A 381 8.85 11.82 17.59
CA THR A 381 8.08 12.83 18.31
C THR A 381 9.01 13.89 18.89
N PHE A 382 8.49 15.10 19.12
CA PHE A 382 9.28 16.16 19.76
C PHE A 382 9.44 15.90 21.27
N GLY A 383 10.59 16.25 21.82
CA GLY A 383 10.94 16.06 23.22
C GLY A 383 12.08 15.07 23.42
N LEU A 384 12.57 15.02 24.65
CA LEU A 384 13.64 14.12 25.03
C LEU A 384 13.15 12.66 25.04
N PRO A 385 14.03 11.71 24.72
CA PRO A 385 13.69 10.32 24.87
C PRO A 385 13.50 10.09 26.37
N LEU A 386 12.40 9.46 26.75
CA LEU A 386 11.97 9.13 28.11
C LEU A 386 13.03 9.29 29.23
N GLY A 387 12.83 10.31 30.06
CA GLY A 387 13.34 10.40 31.42
C GLY A 387 12.20 11.01 32.25
N ASN A 388 11.50 10.17 33.03
CA ASN A 388 10.36 10.50 33.93
C ASN A 388 9.71 11.89 33.70
N CYS A 389 9.13 12.12 32.53
CA CYS A 389 8.23 13.25 32.35
C CYS A 389 6.98 12.92 33.17
N ALA A 390 6.57 13.83 34.04
CA ALA A 390 5.30 13.71 34.77
C ALA A 390 4.16 13.43 33.77
N GLU A 391 3.15 12.67 34.20
CA GLU A 391 1.99 12.23 33.41
C GLU A 391 1.18 13.37 32.73
N ASP A 392 1.59 14.63 32.94
CA ASP A 392 0.94 15.86 32.49
C ASP A 392 1.62 16.53 31.27
N GLU A 393 2.65 15.93 30.65
CA GLU A 393 3.16 16.45 29.37
C GLU A 393 2.20 16.13 28.21
N SER A 394 1.64 17.18 27.63
CA SER A 394 0.74 17.17 26.47
C SER A 394 1.23 16.23 25.36
N ARG A 395 0.39 15.30 24.89
CA ARG A 395 0.65 14.47 23.69
C ARG A 395 1.17 15.35 22.55
N LYS A 396 2.26 14.93 21.91
CA LYS A 396 2.93 15.67 20.81
C LYS A 396 2.67 14.97 19.49
N ALA A 397 2.88 15.67 18.38
CA ALA A 397 2.64 15.09 17.06
C ALA A 397 3.49 13.84 16.82
N LEU A 398 2.88 12.83 16.21
CA LEU A 398 3.58 11.71 15.60
C LEU A 398 4.23 12.15 14.29
N PHE A 399 5.50 11.84 14.09
CA PHE A 399 6.17 11.99 12.80
C PHE A 399 6.52 10.61 12.23
N LEU A 400 6.32 10.44 10.92
CA LEU A 400 6.98 9.38 10.18
C LEU A 400 8.01 10.00 9.26
N LEU A 401 9.25 9.52 9.34
CA LEU A 401 10.37 9.96 8.52
C LEU A 401 10.92 8.80 7.70
N MET A 402 11.20 9.08 6.42
CA MET A 402 12.05 8.23 5.61
C MET A 402 13.48 8.76 5.71
N LEU A 403 14.40 7.93 6.19
CA LEU A 403 15.82 8.26 6.22
C LEU A 403 16.51 7.64 5.00
N THR A 404 17.20 8.49 4.22
CA THR A 404 17.88 8.09 2.99
C THR A 404 19.27 8.69 2.91
N TYR A 405 20.21 7.93 2.35
CA TYR A 405 21.54 8.42 2.02
C TYR A 405 21.56 9.02 0.61
N GLU A 406 22.15 10.20 0.49
CA GLU A 406 22.48 10.86 -0.77
C GLU A 406 23.99 11.18 -0.81
N GLU A 407 24.63 10.97 -1.95
CA GLU A 407 26.01 11.41 -2.18
C GLU A 407 26.01 12.80 -2.81
N SER A 408 26.76 13.72 -2.20
CA SER A 408 26.98 15.05 -2.78
C SER A 408 27.84 14.94 -4.03
N GLN A 409 27.36 15.53 -5.14
CA GLN A 409 28.12 15.58 -6.40
C GLN A 409 29.41 16.41 -6.31
N GLU A 410 29.51 17.32 -5.33
CA GLU A 410 30.64 18.25 -5.22
C GLU A 410 31.77 17.70 -4.35
N ASP A 411 31.43 17.03 -3.24
CA ASP A 411 32.41 16.65 -2.20
C ASP A 411 32.55 15.13 -2.03
N ASN A 412 31.77 14.31 -2.75
CA ASN A 412 31.66 12.84 -2.53
C ASN A 412 31.33 12.45 -1.08
N GLU A 413 30.75 13.37 -0.31
CA GLU A 413 30.34 13.12 1.07
C GLU A 413 28.93 12.58 1.09
N ARG A 414 28.69 11.64 2.00
CA ARG A 414 27.39 11.03 2.23
C ARG A 414 26.59 11.86 3.22
N HIS A 415 25.39 12.20 2.80
CA HIS A 415 24.41 12.93 3.58
C HIS A 415 23.28 12.00 3.97
N LEU A 416 22.92 11.99 5.25
CA LEU A 416 21.72 11.35 5.75
C LEU A 416 20.60 12.40 5.80
N ILE A 417 19.54 12.15 5.04
CA ILE A 417 18.40 13.05 4.90
C ILE A 417 17.19 12.40 5.55
N GLY A 418 16.56 13.12 6.49
CA GLY A 418 15.29 12.73 7.09
C GLY A 418 14.12 13.44 6.43
N THR A 419 13.39 12.74 5.56
CA THR A 419 12.25 13.28 4.81
C THR A 419 10.94 12.95 5.50
N LYS A 420 10.09 13.97 5.74
CA LYS A 420 8.77 13.81 6.37
C LYS A 420 7.76 13.13 5.48
N ILE A 421 7.19 12.03 5.94
CA ILE A 421 6.12 11.30 5.26
C ILE A 421 4.76 11.60 5.89
N LEU A 422 4.72 11.77 7.22
CA LEU A 422 3.50 12.03 7.98
C LEU A 422 3.79 12.91 9.20
N GLU A 423 2.85 13.79 9.54
CA GLU A 423 2.83 14.62 10.74
C GLU A 423 1.49 14.50 11.44
N GLY A 424 1.47 14.27 12.75
CA GLY A 424 0.29 13.98 13.56
C GLY A 424 -0.27 15.19 14.30
N ASN A 425 -0.41 16.33 13.64
CA ASN A 425 -0.99 17.55 14.21
C ASN A 425 -2.41 17.83 13.71
N ASP A 426 -3.07 18.81 14.33
CA ASP A 426 -4.37 19.31 13.86
C ASP A 426 -4.24 20.04 12.52
N TYR A 427 -3.06 20.62 12.28
CA TYR A 427 -2.65 21.26 11.04
C TYR A 427 -1.23 20.86 10.66
N VAL A 428 -0.93 20.86 9.36
CA VAL A 428 0.42 20.57 8.87
C VAL A 428 1.26 21.83 8.91
N GLU A 429 2.43 21.78 9.57
CA GLU A 429 3.35 22.92 9.62
C GLU A 429 4.20 23.06 8.34
N TYR A 430 4.57 21.93 7.72
CA TYR A 430 5.34 21.88 6.47
C TYR A 430 4.84 20.74 5.58
N PRO A 431 4.94 20.80 4.24
CA PRO A 431 4.39 19.72 3.42
C PRO A 431 5.08 18.37 3.65
N ASN A 432 4.33 17.27 3.53
CA ASN A 432 4.94 15.95 3.36
C ASN A 432 5.88 15.97 2.14
N GLY A 433 7.01 15.27 2.24
CA GLY A 433 8.16 15.39 1.34
C GLY A 433 9.21 16.42 1.80
N SER A 434 8.93 17.23 2.82
CA SER A 434 9.91 18.18 3.35
C SER A 434 11.07 17.48 4.06
N THR A 435 12.29 17.93 3.80
CA THR A 435 13.47 17.53 4.57
C THR A 435 13.40 18.12 5.99
N MET A 436 13.21 17.28 7.00
CA MET A 436 13.26 17.68 8.41
C MET A 436 14.68 17.99 8.86
N PHE A 437 15.65 17.19 8.41
CA PHE A 437 17.07 17.43 8.61
C PHE A 437 17.92 16.80 7.51
N ASP A 438 19.12 17.34 7.35
CA ASP A 438 20.17 16.92 6.44
C ASP A 438 21.49 16.99 7.23
N VAL A 439 22.14 15.85 7.44
CA VAL A 439 23.40 15.75 8.18
C VAL A 439 24.47 15.03 7.39
N ASN A 440 25.71 15.49 7.53
CA ASN A 440 26.86 14.86 6.91
C ASN A 440 27.35 13.72 7.82
N ILE A 441 27.31 12.49 7.31
CA ILE A 441 27.60 11.30 8.11
C ILE A 441 29.07 10.86 8.05
N ASP A 442 29.81 11.33 7.05
CA ASP A 442 31.24 11.03 6.91
C ASP A 442 32.11 11.93 7.82
N ARG A 443 31.51 12.96 8.44
CA ARG A 443 32.18 13.86 9.38
C ARG A 443 31.57 13.77 10.80
N PRO A 444 31.99 12.78 11.61
CA PRO A 444 31.61 12.71 13.01
C PRO A 444 31.94 14.00 13.76
N SER A 445 31.05 14.35 14.69
CA SER A 445 31.12 15.54 15.51
C SER A 445 31.28 15.13 16.98
N PHE A 446 32.12 15.89 17.69
CA PHE A 446 32.37 15.74 19.12
C PHE A 446 31.52 16.70 19.96
N GLU A 447 30.42 17.20 19.41
CA GLU A 447 29.49 18.04 20.17
C GLU A 447 28.87 17.19 21.29
N PRO A 448 28.95 17.63 22.57
CA PRO A 448 28.27 16.94 23.64
C PRO A 448 26.76 17.09 23.47
N PHE A 449 26.01 16.06 23.86
CA PHE A 449 24.56 16.16 23.93
C PHE A 449 24.18 17.31 24.89
N PRO A 450 23.26 18.22 24.49
CA PRO A 450 23.04 19.47 25.21
C PRO A 450 22.19 19.32 26.49
N PHE A 451 21.74 18.12 26.82
CA PHE A 451 20.95 17.81 28.02
C PHE A 451 21.70 16.83 28.92
N ASP A 452 21.32 16.77 30.19
CA ASP A 452 21.94 15.86 31.15
C ASP A 452 21.82 14.41 30.65
N LYS A 453 22.91 13.65 30.80
CA LYS A 453 22.92 12.23 30.47
C LYS A 453 22.07 11.52 31.52
N ASP A 454 20.80 11.24 31.21
CA ASP A 454 19.90 10.40 32.03
C ASP A 454 20.37 8.93 32.10
N GLY A 455 21.66 8.68 32.29
CA GLY A 455 22.28 7.35 32.25
C GLY A 455 22.37 6.71 30.87
N ARG A 456 22.08 7.44 29.78
CA ARG A 456 22.20 6.93 28.40
C ARG A 456 23.58 7.13 27.79
N ASP A 457 24.03 6.12 27.06
CA ASP A 457 25.28 6.15 26.30
C ASP A 457 25.05 6.79 24.94
N PHE A 458 25.81 7.86 24.70
CA PHE A 458 25.87 8.56 23.42
C PHE A 458 27.05 8.04 22.65
N GLU A 459 26.81 7.52 21.45
CA GLU A 459 27.85 6.91 20.65
C GLU A 459 28.64 7.98 19.89
N HIS A 460 27.95 8.78 19.07
CA HIS A 460 28.54 9.85 18.27
C HIS A 460 27.46 10.83 17.76
N SER A 461 27.89 11.92 17.13
CA SER A 461 27.00 12.94 16.55
C SER A 461 27.42 13.36 15.15
N PHE A 462 26.50 13.94 14.38
CA PHE A 462 26.72 14.46 13.04
C PHE A 462 26.19 15.88 12.94
N LYS A 463 26.97 16.77 12.30
CA LYS A 463 26.53 18.15 12.08
C LYS A 463 25.67 18.25 10.83
N GLY A 464 24.71 19.15 10.88
CA GLY A 464 23.94 19.48 9.69
C GLY A 464 22.97 20.61 9.91
N LYS A 465 21.84 20.53 9.21
CA LYS A 465 20.81 21.55 9.23
C LYS A 465 19.44 20.89 9.29
N GLY A 466 18.55 21.48 10.09
CA GLY A 466 17.15 21.11 10.16
C GLY A 466 16.26 22.16 9.51
N ILE A 467 15.02 21.81 9.23
CA ILE A 467 13.97 22.74 8.80
C ILE A 467 13.77 23.87 9.84
N GLY A 468 13.44 25.09 9.41
CA GLY A 468 13.19 26.21 10.32
C GLY A 468 12.49 27.42 9.68
N GLY A 469 11.82 28.21 10.52
CA GLY A 469 10.77 29.18 10.11
C GLY A 469 11.16 30.41 9.28
N ASP A 470 12.44 30.68 9.00
CA ASP A 470 12.86 31.93 8.34
C ASP A 470 12.97 31.81 6.80
N GLY A 471 12.10 31.01 6.17
CA GLY A 471 12.09 30.72 4.74
C GLY A 471 11.13 31.57 3.89
N TYR A 472 11.15 31.39 2.56
CA TYR A 472 10.20 32.04 1.65
C TYR A 472 8.90 31.23 1.56
N GLY A 473 8.03 31.42 2.55
CA GLY A 473 6.72 30.79 2.61
C GLY A 473 6.73 29.29 2.98
N PHE A 474 5.54 28.71 3.08
CA PHE A 474 5.29 27.33 3.53
C PHE A 474 6.00 26.26 2.69
N ARG A 475 6.26 26.52 1.40
CA ARG A 475 6.87 25.58 0.46
C ARG A 475 8.41 25.59 0.48
N TYR A 476 9.02 26.65 0.99
CA TYR A 476 10.49 26.79 1.04
C TYR A 476 10.92 27.25 2.43
N PRO A 477 10.74 26.39 3.45
CA PRO A 477 11.18 26.70 4.80
C PRO A 477 12.69 26.89 4.82
N GLY A 478 13.15 27.81 5.67
CA GLY A 478 14.57 28.06 5.86
C GLY A 478 15.23 26.83 6.50
N SER A 479 16.56 26.79 6.45
CA SER A 479 17.33 25.78 7.19
C SER A 479 18.06 26.42 8.37
N LYS A 480 18.09 25.73 9.51
CA LYS A 480 18.75 26.15 10.73
C LYS A 480 19.80 25.13 11.15
N PRO A 481 20.97 25.55 11.66
CA PRO A 481 21.99 24.63 12.13
C PRO A 481 21.46 23.72 13.25
N GLY A 482 21.81 22.44 13.17
CA GLY A 482 21.49 21.44 14.18
C GLY A 482 22.48 20.26 14.12
N SER A 483 22.28 19.30 15.00
CA SER A 483 23.14 18.12 15.10
C SER A 483 22.29 16.88 15.36
N LEU A 484 22.57 15.79 14.64
CA LEU A 484 21.98 14.48 14.86
C LEU A 484 22.85 13.71 15.86
N PHE A 485 22.26 13.11 16.87
CA PHE A 485 22.93 12.30 17.87
C PHE A 485 22.45 10.86 17.76
N VAL A 486 23.41 9.93 17.78
CA VAL A 486 23.15 8.49 17.85
C VAL A 486 23.20 8.07 19.30
N ILE A 487 22.10 7.50 19.76
CA ILE A 487 21.87 7.05 21.13
C ILE A 487 21.73 5.53 21.12
N SER A 488 22.25 4.86 22.14
CA SER A 488 22.10 3.41 22.32
C SER A 488 20.66 2.92 22.10
N ASN A 489 20.49 1.71 21.53
CA ASN A 489 19.21 1.04 21.22
C ASN A 489 18.44 1.61 20.02
N ASP A 490 19.11 1.84 18.88
CA ASP A 490 18.46 2.28 17.63
C ASP A 490 17.62 3.56 17.79
N LEU A 491 18.13 4.51 18.57
CA LEU A 491 17.47 5.78 18.84
C LEU A 491 18.32 6.93 18.28
N LEU A 492 17.68 7.80 17.51
CA LEU A 492 18.31 9.02 17.00
C LEU A 492 17.65 10.25 17.63
N ALA A 493 18.41 11.32 17.82
CA ALA A 493 17.88 12.59 18.26
C ALA A 493 18.47 13.72 17.44
N PHE A 494 17.64 14.48 16.73
CA PHE A 494 18.09 15.70 16.05
C PHE A 494 17.78 16.92 16.92
N VAL A 495 18.80 17.73 17.18
CA VAL A 495 18.70 18.91 18.06
C VAL A 495 18.98 20.19 17.28
N TRP A 496 18.03 21.12 17.29
CA TRP A 496 18.21 22.45 16.72
C TRP A 496 19.08 23.30 17.64
N ARG A 497 20.17 23.86 17.10
CA ARG A 497 21.20 24.52 17.91
C ARG A 497 20.70 25.77 18.64
N LYS A 498 19.85 26.55 17.96
CA LYS A 498 19.34 27.84 18.46
C LYS A 498 18.15 27.68 19.41
N THR A 499 17.15 26.92 19.00
CA THR A 499 15.91 26.76 19.78
C THR A 499 16.02 25.70 20.86
N LYS A 500 16.97 24.76 20.73
CA LYS A 500 17.12 23.57 21.58
C LYS A 500 15.95 22.59 21.46
N ASP A 501 15.13 22.72 20.43
CA ASP A 501 14.11 21.72 20.12
C ASP A 501 14.78 20.39 19.77
N VAL A 502 14.14 19.30 20.18
CA VAL A 502 14.62 17.94 19.95
C VAL A 502 13.51 17.14 19.29
N ILE A 503 13.81 16.51 18.16
CA ILE A 503 12.99 15.42 17.63
C ILE A 503 13.72 14.11 17.90
N THR A 504 13.06 13.19 18.59
CA THR A 504 13.57 11.84 18.83
C THR A 504 12.95 10.89 17.84
N LEU A 505 13.75 9.96 17.33
CA LEU A 505 13.38 9.01 16.30
C LEU A 505 13.76 7.61 16.74
N GLN A 506 12.87 6.67 16.54
CA GLN A 506 13.14 5.25 16.72
C GLN A 506 12.70 4.49 15.47
N ARG A 507 13.45 3.44 15.13
CA ARG A 507 13.16 2.61 13.97
C ARG A 507 11.77 1.99 14.11
N LEU A 508 10.97 2.07 13.04
CA LEU A 508 9.57 1.67 13.08
C LEU A 508 9.31 0.47 12.18
N ASN A 509 8.80 -0.61 12.76
CA ASN A 509 8.27 -1.75 12.03
C ASN A 509 6.73 -1.72 12.07
N LEU A 510 6.12 -1.07 11.06
CA LEU A 510 4.66 -0.95 10.96
C LEU A 510 3.97 -2.31 10.80
N GLU A 511 4.57 -3.24 10.06
CA GLU A 511 4.03 -4.59 9.88
C GLU A 511 3.87 -5.31 11.22
N GLU A 512 4.90 -5.30 12.06
CA GLU A 512 4.82 -5.93 13.38
C GLU A 512 3.78 -5.26 14.29
N ILE A 513 3.71 -3.92 14.30
CA ILE A 513 2.74 -3.18 15.13
C ILE A 513 1.30 -3.55 14.74
N LEU A 514 1.03 -3.62 13.43
CA LEU A 514 -0.29 -3.92 12.90
C LEU A 514 -0.65 -5.41 13.06
N LYS A 515 0.27 -6.34 12.77
CA LYS A 515 0.05 -7.79 12.95
C LYS A 515 -0.14 -8.17 14.42
N LYS A 516 0.64 -7.59 15.34
CA LYS A 516 0.51 -7.87 16.79
C LYS A 516 -0.75 -7.28 17.41
N GLY A 517 -1.58 -6.56 16.64
CA GLY A 517 -2.79 -5.91 17.12
C GLY A 517 -2.51 -4.81 18.15
N LEU A 518 -1.30 -4.25 18.12
CA LEU A 518 -0.90 -3.21 19.05
C LEU A 518 -1.53 -1.86 18.66
N GLY A 519 -1.78 -1.65 17.36
CA GLY A 519 -2.48 -0.47 16.84
C GLY A 519 -4.01 -0.52 16.91
N SER A 520 -4.65 0.66 16.93
CA SER A 520 -6.10 0.79 16.97
C SER A 520 -6.68 1.00 15.57
N CYS A 521 -7.55 0.10 15.13
CA CYS A 521 -8.25 0.23 13.84
C CYS A 521 -9.45 1.17 14.00
N VAL A 522 -9.46 2.28 13.25
CA VAL A 522 -10.62 3.17 13.14
C VAL A 522 -11.37 2.92 11.83
N PRO A 523 -12.67 3.25 11.79
CA PRO A 523 -13.46 3.03 10.59
C PRO A 523 -12.95 3.82 9.37
N PRO A 524 -13.13 3.27 8.16
CA PRO A 524 -12.69 3.91 6.92
C PRO A 524 -13.46 5.19 6.61
N LEU A 525 -12.87 6.02 5.75
CA LEU A 525 -13.54 7.19 5.18
C LEU A 525 -14.67 6.76 4.22
N PRO A 526 -15.59 7.67 3.86
CA PRO A 526 -16.59 7.37 2.85
C PRO A 526 -16.01 7.06 1.48
N SER A 527 -16.63 6.15 0.74
CA SER A 527 -16.26 5.86 -0.65
C SER A 527 -16.60 7.04 -1.59
N PRO A 528 -15.82 7.30 -2.67
CA PRO A 528 -14.50 6.72 -3.01
C PRO A 528 -13.32 7.42 -2.30
N LYS A 529 -13.59 8.37 -1.40
CA LYS A 529 -12.58 9.20 -0.72
C LYS A 529 -11.64 8.40 0.20
N ASN A 530 -12.00 7.16 0.52
CA ASN A 530 -11.14 6.28 1.31
C ASN A 530 -9.89 5.82 0.55
N PHE A 531 -9.95 5.70 -0.78
CA PHE A 531 -8.79 5.33 -1.59
C PHE A 531 -7.77 6.47 -1.63
N THR A 532 -8.21 7.64 -2.07
CA THR A 532 -7.42 8.89 -2.06
C THR A 532 -8.22 10.01 -1.44
N TYR A 533 -7.64 10.66 -0.42
CA TYR A 533 -8.23 11.85 0.16
C TYR A 533 -7.75 13.09 -0.60
N MET A 534 -8.55 13.54 -1.56
CA MET A 534 -8.22 14.63 -2.52
C MET A 534 -8.65 16.03 -2.08
N LYS A 535 -9.17 16.20 -0.86
CA LYS A 535 -9.55 17.54 -0.41
C LYS A 535 -8.32 18.28 0.11
N VAL A 536 -8.14 19.51 -0.36
CA VAL A 536 -7.14 20.46 0.15
C VAL A 536 -7.69 21.11 1.44
N PHE A 537 -7.54 20.43 2.57
CA PHE A 537 -7.76 21.01 3.89
C PHE A 537 -6.59 20.69 4.81
N TYR A 538 -5.92 21.73 5.31
CA TYR A 538 -4.87 21.67 6.34
C TYR A 538 -5.37 21.15 7.70
N ILE A 539 -6.48 20.40 7.78
CA ILE A 539 -7.12 19.99 9.02
C ILE A 539 -7.25 18.47 9.08
N ASN A 540 -6.88 17.90 10.22
CA ASN A 540 -7.03 16.48 10.47
C ASN A 540 -8.51 16.07 10.46
N VAL A 541 -8.97 15.41 9.40
CA VAL A 541 -10.38 14.99 9.29
C VAL A 541 -10.76 13.87 10.25
N PHE A 542 -9.77 13.11 10.73
CA PHE A 542 -10.00 12.05 11.71
C PHE A 542 -10.16 12.61 13.15
N VAL A 543 -9.72 13.85 13.41
CA VAL A 543 -9.89 14.52 14.71
C VAL A 543 -11.27 15.17 14.85
N LYS A 544 -11.91 15.59 13.76
CA LYS A 544 -13.26 16.19 13.82
C LYS A 544 -14.38 15.18 14.10
N SER A 545 -14.17 13.90 13.79
CA SER A 545 -15.19 12.86 14.04
C SER A 545 -15.32 12.47 15.51
N SER A 546 -14.31 12.70 16.35
CA SER A 546 -14.39 12.36 17.78
C SER A 546 -15.22 13.34 18.60
N THR A 547 -15.45 14.58 18.12
CA THR A 547 -16.15 15.61 18.88
C THR A 547 -17.68 15.51 18.80
N TYR A 548 -18.23 14.71 17.87
CA TYR A 548 -19.67 14.48 17.75
C TYR A 548 -20.16 13.21 18.46
N ALA A 549 -19.26 12.44 19.08
CA ALA A 549 -19.63 11.21 19.80
C ALA A 549 -19.95 11.43 21.29
N THR A 550 -19.79 12.65 21.82
CA THR A 550 -19.96 12.95 23.25
C THR A 550 -20.95 14.08 23.54
N SER A 551 -21.87 14.38 22.63
CA SER A 551 -22.96 15.35 22.89
C SER A 551 -24.32 14.81 22.46
N SER A 552 -24.76 13.76 23.15
CA SER A 552 -26.17 13.39 23.25
C SER A 552 -26.31 12.43 24.44
N GLU A 553 -26.40 13.02 25.63
CA GLU A 553 -27.33 12.52 26.67
C GLU A 553 -28.67 13.24 26.49
#